data_AF-A0A2E3FQH6-F1
#
_entry.id   AF-A0A2E3FQH6-F1
#
_cell.length_a   1.000
_cell.length_b   1.000
_cell.length_c   1.000
_cell.angle_alpha   90.00
_cell.angle_beta   90.00
_cell.angle_gamma   90.00
#
_symmetry.space_group_name_H-M   'P 1'
#
loop_
_entity.id
_entity.type
_entity.pdbx_description
1 polymer ?
#
loop_
_entity_poly.entity_id
_entity_poly.type
_entity_poly.pdbx_seq_one_letter_code
_entity_poly.pdbx_strand_id
1 'polypeptide(L)' 'MRFTRAIIISMLMFFPGAIVGLFGWLATGSSEDNTLPEVIFFCNIVPLGFIFVGFIWAWITGEEYSHNYQG' A
#
# COMPACT_ATOMS: atom_id res chain seq x y z
N MET A 1 -6.55 -6.29 18.71
CA MET A 1 -6.15 -7.28 17.68
C MET A 1 -5.17 -6.63 16.70
N ARG A 2 -3.86 -6.83 16.89
CA ARG A 2 -2.80 -6.15 16.11
C ARG A 2 -2.81 -6.54 14.63
N PHE A 3 -2.97 -7.84 14.35
CA PHE A 3 -2.91 -8.38 12.99
C PHE A 3 -4.07 -7.97 12.10
N THR A 4 -5.31 -8.14 12.56
CA THR A 4 -6.51 -7.78 11.79
C THR A 4 -6.51 -6.30 11.41
N ARG A 5 -6.13 -5.41 12.33
CA ARG A 5 -6.02 -3.97 12.05
C ARG A 5 -4.92 -3.69 11.02
N ALA A 6 -3.76 -4.31 11.15
CA ALA A 6 -2.67 -4.15 10.19
C ALA A 6 -3.07 -4.58 8.77
N ILE A 7 -3.84 -5.67 8.63
CA ILE A 7 -4.38 -6.11 7.34
C ILE A 7 -5.37 -5.08 6.75
N ILE A 8 -6.27 -4.57 7.57
CA ILE A 8 -7.27 -3.59 7.10
C ILE A 8 -6.56 -2.33 6.62
N ILE A 9 -5.60 -1.81 7.39
CA ILE A 9 -4.81 -0.63 7.01
C ILE A 9 -3.97 -0.92 5.76
N SER A 10 -3.34 -2.10 5.65
CA SER A 10 -2.55 -2.44 4.47
C SER A 10 -3.40 -2.50 3.20
N MET A 11 -4.60 -3.07 3.27
CA MET A 11 -5.52 -3.11 2.12
C MET A 11 -5.99 -1.71 1.74
N LEU A 12 -6.25 -0.83 2.72
CA LEU A 12 -6.59 0.57 2.46
C LEU A 12 -5.45 1.35 1.79
N MET A 13 -4.20 0.98 2.03
CA MET A 13 -3.03 1.62 1.38
C MET A 13 -2.91 1.33 -0.12
N PHE A 14 -3.69 0.37 -0.65
CA PHE A 14 -3.79 0.20 -2.10
C PHE A 14 -4.27 1.47 -2.80
N PHE A 15 -5.24 2.20 -2.23
CA PHE A 15 -5.81 3.41 -2.85
C PHE A 15 -4.79 4.55 -3.03
N PRO A 16 -4.06 4.99 -1.98
CA PRO A 16 -3.02 5.99 -2.18
C PRO A 16 -1.90 5.47 -3.08
N GLY A 17 -1.56 4.18 -3.03
CA GLY A 17 -0.61 3.56 -3.95
C GLY A 17 -1.05 3.60 -5.41
N ALA A 18 -2.34 3.39 -5.67
CA ALA A 18 -2.93 3.50 -7.01
C ALA A 18 -2.91 4.94 -7.54
N ILE A 19 -3.11 5.93 -6.68
CA ILE A 19 -2.99 7.35 -7.06
C ILE A 19 -1.54 7.69 -7.43
N VAL A 20 -0.57 7.23 -6.64
CA VAL A 20 0.86 7.41 -6.95
C VAL A 20 1.24 6.70 -8.24
N GLY A 21 0.76 5.47 -8.45
CA GLY A 21 0.91 4.71 -9.68
C GLY A 21 0.35 5.46 -10.89
N LEU A 22 -0.85 6.02 -10.77
CA LEU A 22 -1.49 6.83 -11.82
C LEU A 22 -0.63 8.03 -12.21
N PHE A 23 -0.14 8.81 -11.24
CA PHE A 23 0.71 9.95 -11.55
C PHE A 23 2.05 9.54 -12.18
N GLY A 24 2.63 8.42 -11.74
CA GLY A 24 3.83 7.87 -12.34
C GLY A 24 3.62 7.45 -13.80
N TRP A 25 2.54 6.73 -14.09
CA TRP A 25 2.18 6.32 -15.45
C TRP A 25 1.87 7.52 -16.36
N LEU A 26 1.19 8.54 -15.84
CA LEU A 26 0.98 9.80 -16.57
C LEU A 26 2.29 10.52 -16.89
N ALA A 27 3.25 10.51 -15.96
CA ALA A 27 4.55 11.14 -16.15
C ALA A 27 5.44 10.41 -17.17
N THR A 28 5.27 9.09 -17.33
CA THR A 28 6.02 8.29 -18.32
C THR A 28 5.36 8.25 -19.70
N GLY A 29 4.29 9.03 -19.92
CA GLY A 29 3.69 9.19 -21.24
C GLY A 29 2.45 8.34 -21.50
N SER A 30 1.86 7.75 -20.46
CA SER A 30 0.53 7.11 -20.54
C SER A 30 0.40 6.05 -21.63
N SER A 31 1.41 5.18 -21.76
CA SER A 31 1.33 4.12 -22.76
C SER A 31 0.22 3.12 -22.44
N GLU A 32 -0.56 2.76 -23.45
CA GLU A 32 -1.63 1.75 -23.40
C GLU A 32 -1.10 0.31 -23.58
N ASP A 33 0.20 0.16 -23.87
CA ASP A 33 0.83 -1.16 -23.99
C ASP A 33 1.19 -1.74 -22.62
N ASN A 34 0.39 -2.72 -22.17
CA ASN A 34 0.54 -3.40 -20.89
C ASN A 34 1.79 -4.28 -20.77
N THR A 35 2.54 -4.48 -21.85
CA THR A 35 3.80 -5.25 -21.81
C THR A 35 5.01 -4.39 -21.43
N LEU A 36 4.87 -3.06 -21.48
CA LEU A 36 5.97 -2.16 -21.17
C LEU A 36 6.32 -2.20 -19.67
N PRO A 37 7.63 -2.20 -19.34
CA PRO A 37 8.08 -2.26 -17.94
C PRO A 37 7.53 -1.12 -17.07
N GLU A 38 7.38 0.07 -17.64
CA GLU A 38 6.86 1.26 -16.95
C GLU A 38 5.40 1.06 -16.52
N VAL A 39 4.56 0.51 -17.42
CA VAL A 39 3.15 0.21 -17.13
C VAL A 39 3.06 -0.89 -16.08
N ILE A 40 3.86 -1.95 -16.21
CA ILE A 40 3.91 -3.03 -15.21
C ILE A 40 4.30 -2.47 -13.83
N PHE A 41 5.32 -1.62 -13.77
CA PHE A 41 5.81 -1.04 -12.53
C PHE A 41 4.78 -0.12 -11.87
N PHE A 42 4.31 0.91 -12.58
CA PHE A 42 3.44 1.93 -12.00
C PHE A 42 2.01 1.43 -11.76
N CYS A 43 1.48 0.54 -12.61
CA CYS A 43 0.11 0.07 -12.48
C CYS A 43 -0.03 -1.17 -11.58
N ASN A 44 1.06 -1.90 -11.30
CA ASN A 44 1.00 -3.12 -10.48
C ASN A 44 1.95 -3.08 -9.28
N ILE A 45 3.25 -2.92 -9.54
CA ILE A 45 4.27 -3.04 -8.48
C ILE A 45 4.12 -1.93 -7.46
N VAL A 46 3.89 -0.68 -7.89
CA VAL A 46 3.73 0.46 -6.98
C VAL A 46 2.47 0.29 -6.08
N PRO A 47 1.25 0.07 -6.60
CA PRO A 47 0.07 -0.13 -5.77
C PRO A 47 0.19 -1.31 -4.80
N LEU A 48 0.75 -2.44 -5.25
CA LEU A 48 0.96 -3.62 -4.40
C LEU A 48 2.06 -3.38 -3.36
N GLY A 49 3.11 -2.64 -3.71
CA GLY A 49 4.18 -2.24 -2.80
C GLY A 49 3.66 -1.38 -1.65
N PHE A 50 2.71 -0.48 -1.93
CA PHE A 50 2.05 0.33 -0.89
C PHE A 50 1.25 -0.51 0.11
N ILE A 51 0.65 -1.63 -0.30
CA ILE A 51 0.02 -2.56 0.64
C ILE A 51 1.07 -3.10 1.63
N PHE A 52 2.23 -3.54 1.11
CA PHE A 52 3.30 -4.09 1.94
C PHE A 52 3.87 -3.04 2.91
N VAL A 53 4.16 -1.84 2.43
CA VAL A 53 4.62 -0.71 3.27
C VAL A 53 3.56 -0.35 4.30
N GLY A 54 2.29 -0.29 3.90
CA GLY A 54 1.16 -0.03 4.78
C GLY A 54 1.03 -1.05 5.92
N PHE A 55 1.25 -2.32 5.61
CA PHE A 55 1.27 -3.38 6.62
C PHE A 55 2.39 -3.18 7.63
N ILE A 56 3.63 -2.97 7.17
CA ILE A 56 4.79 -2.74 8.05
C ILE A 56 4.56 -1.52 8.93
N TRP A 57 4.08 -0.42 8.36
CA TRP A 57 3.80 0.79 9.11
C TRP A 57 2.75 0.56 10.19
N ALA A 58 1.61 -0.05 9.82
CA ALA A 58 0.52 -0.36 10.75
C ALA A 58 0.90 -1.40 11.83
N TRP A 59 1.90 -2.24 11.54
CA TRP A 59 2.46 -3.19 12.49
C TRP A 59 3.33 -2.52 13.53
N ILE A 60 4.15 -1.54 13.12
CA ILE A 60 5.06 -0.79 14.00
C ILE A 60 4.30 0.22 14.88
N THR A 61 3.37 0.98 14.29
CA THR A 61 2.60 2.02 15.02
C THR A 61 1.44 1.44 15.82
N GLY A 62 1.20 0.14 15.68
CA GLY A 62 -0.03 -0.51 16.07
C GLY A 62 -0.25 -0.86 17.54
N GLU A 63 0.65 -0.45 18.43
CA GLU A 63 0.67 -0.87 19.84
C GLU A 63 -0.38 -0.14 20.71
N GLU A 64 -1.14 0.83 20.17
CA GLU A 64 -2.04 1.73 20.93
C GLU A 64 -3.17 1.06 21.74
N TYR A 65 -3.43 -0.25 21.55
CA TYR A 65 -4.45 -1.00 22.31
C TYR A 65 -3.90 -2.27 22.97
N SER A 66 -2.60 -2.35 23.25
CA SER A 66 -2.18 -3.14 24.41
C SER A 66 -2.61 -2.38 25.66
N HIS A 67 -3.92 -2.39 25.95
CA HIS A 67 -4.33 -2.18 27.32
C HIS A 67 -3.55 -3.21 28.13
N ASN A 68 -2.59 -2.75 28.94
CA ASN A 68 -2.24 -3.44 30.15
C ASN A 68 -3.57 -3.62 30.88
N TYR A 69 -4.24 -4.76 30.70
CA TYR A 69 -5.31 -5.17 31.60
C TYR A 69 -4.60 -5.47 32.92
N GLN A 70 -4.36 -4.41 33.69
CA GLN A 70 -4.02 -4.48 35.09
C GLN A 70 -5.32 -4.92 35.76
N GLY A 71 -5.49 -6.24 35.87
CA GLY A 71 -6.50 -6.81 36.75
C GLY A 71 -6.31 -6.35 38.18
#